data_AF-A0A7S1U0D5-F1
#
_entry.id   AF-A0A7S1U0D5-F1
#
_cell.length_a   1.000
_cell.length_b   1.000
_cell.length_c   1.000
_cell.angle_alpha   90.00
_cell.angle_beta   90.00
_cell.angle_gamma   90.00
#
_symmetry.space_group_name_H-M   'P 1'
#
loop_
_entity.id
_entity.type
_entity.pdbx_description
1 polymer ?
#
loop_
_entity_poly.entity_id
_entity_poly.type
_entity_poly.pdbx_seq_one_letter_code
_entity_poly.pdbx_strand_id
1 'polypeptide(L)'
;VAVRRLVDRWFEGFNASFLAYGQTGSGKTHTIMGSLAPGQDAARDGMVPRVVAAAFARVAALRGRGLRAKLYLSFLEIYNEDIRDLLLAAADGGGGGGGGGGG
;
A
#
# COMPACT_ATOMS: atom_id res chain seq x y z
N VAL A 1 17.53 -1.55 -3.92
CA VAL A 1 17.92 -0.84 -5.16
C VAL A 1 16.72 -0.52 -6.07
N ALA A 2 15.81 -1.46 -6.33
CA ALA A 2 14.65 -1.22 -7.21
C ALA A 2 13.66 -0.13 -6.70
N VAL A 3 13.29 -0.18 -5.41
CA VAL A 3 12.34 0.78 -4.80
C VAL A 3 12.80 2.23 -4.93
N ARG A 4 14.08 2.50 -4.65
CA ARG A 4 14.63 3.87 -4.70
C ARG A 4 14.49 4.48 -6.10
N ARG A 5 14.90 3.74 -7.14
CA ARG A 5 14.80 4.21 -8.53
C ARG A 5 13.35 4.49 -8.93
N LEU A 6 12.41 3.66 -8.46
CA LEU A 6 10.99 3.84 -8.75
C LEU A 6 10.45 5.14 -8.16
N VAL A 7 10.77 5.40 -6.89
CA VAL A 7 10.35 6.63 -6.20
C VAL A 7 11.01 7.86 -6.82
N ASP A 8 12.31 7.81 -7.13
CA ASP A 8 13.03 8.93 -7.76
C ASP A 8 12.38 9.34 -9.09
N ARG A 9 12.12 8.37 -9.98
CA ARG A 9 11.45 8.60 -11.26
C ARG A 9 10.03 9.16 -11.10
N TRP A 10 9.30 8.69 -10.09
CA TRP A 10 7.97 9.21 -9.80
C TRP A 10 8.00 10.68 -9.37
N PHE A 11 8.96 11.07 -8.54
CA PHE A 11 9.15 12.48 -8.15
C PHE A 11 9.75 13.36 -9.25
N GLU A 12 10.35 12.78 -10.28
CA GLU A 12 10.75 13.49 -11.52
C GLU A 12 9.56 13.76 -12.46
N GLY A 13 8.35 13.30 -12.12
CA GLY A 13 7.13 13.49 -12.91
C GLY A 13 6.82 12.35 -13.88
N PHE A 14 7.50 11.20 -13.76
CA PHE A 14 7.20 10.02 -14.57
C PHE A 14 6.21 9.09 -13.86
N ASN A 15 5.40 8.37 -14.64
CA ASN A 15 4.63 7.25 -14.11
C ASN A 15 5.55 6.06 -13.85
N ALA A 16 5.42 5.44 -12.68
CA ALA A 16 6.25 4.30 -12.31
C ALA A 16 5.38 3.16 -11.75
N SER A 17 5.59 1.96 -12.28
CA SER A 17 4.79 0.77 -11.97
C SER A 17 5.69 -0.44 -11.76
N PHE A 18 5.27 -1.35 -10.89
CA PHE A 18 5.91 -2.65 -10.69
C PHE A 18 4.87 -3.75 -10.66
N LEU A 19 5.26 -4.94 -11.10
CA LEU A 19 4.41 -6.13 -11.12
C LEU A 19 5.19 -7.30 -10.53
N ALA A 20 4.57 -8.04 -9.61
CA ALA A 20 5.09 -9.34 -9.19
C ALA A 20 4.30 -10.44 -9.89
N TYR A 21 4.98 -11.19 -10.75
CA TYR A 21 4.39 -12.31 -11.49
C TYR A 21 5.16 -13.59 -11.16
N GLY A 22 4.45 -14.73 -11.15
CA GLY A 22 5.01 -16.03 -10.80
C GLY A 22 3.96 -17.01 -10.33
N GLN A 23 4.33 -18.27 -10.16
CA GLN A 23 3.42 -19.34 -9.72
C GLN A 23 2.92 -19.16 -8.27
N THR A 24 1.85 -19.84 -7.89
CA THR A 24 1.39 -19.89 -6.49
C THR A 24 2.50 -20.44 -5.60
N GLY A 25 2.68 -19.86 -4.40
CA GLY A 25 3.77 -20.21 -3.50
C GLY A 25 5.13 -19.57 -3.82
N SER A 26 5.29 -18.83 -4.92
CA SER A 26 6.57 -18.18 -5.29
C SER A 26 6.91 -16.90 -4.49
N GLY A 27 6.16 -16.60 -3.43
CA GLY A 27 6.44 -15.43 -2.57
C GLY A 27 6.08 -14.06 -3.17
N LYS A 28 5.14 -13.98 -4.13
CA LYS A 28 4.66 -12.69 -4.71
C LYS A 28 4.17 -11.73 -3.62
N THR A 29 3.24 -12.18 -2.78
CA THR A 29 2.67 -11.38 -1.69
C THR A 29 3.73 -10.98 -0.69
N HIS A 30 4.65 -11.90 -0.34
CA HIS A 30 5.77 -11.61 0.54
C HIS A 30 6.72 -10.56 -0.06
N THR A 31 6.91 -10.52 -1.38
CA THR A 31 7.72 -9.49 -2.04
C THR A 31 7.01 -8.13 -2.07
N ILE A 32 5.71 -8.12 -2.38
CA ILE A 32 4.92 -6.88 -2.50
C ILE A 32 4.64 -6.26 -1.13
N MET A 33 4.12 -7.03 -0.18
CA MET A 33 3.70 -6.52 1.13
C MET A 33 4.72 -6.79 2.24
N GLY A 34 5.54 -7.83 2.10
CA GLY A 34 6.44 -8.26 3.17
C GLY A 34 5.78 -9.27 4.08
N SER A 35 6.29 -9.34 5.31
CA SER A 35 5.64 -10.08 6.38
C SER A 35 4.35 -9.37 6.81
N LEU A 36 3.22 -10.07 6.79
CA LEU A 36 1.93 -9.56 7.27
C LEU A 36 1.73 -9.78 8.79
N ALA A 37 2.73 -10.35 9.49
CA ALA A 37 2.62 -10.60 10.92
C ALA A 37 2.81 -9.30 11.73
N PRO A 38 1.93 -9.01 12.71
CA PRO A 38 2.03 -7.81 13.55
C PRO A 38 3.30 -7.83 14.42
N GLY A 39 3.84 -6.64 14.70
CA GLY A 39 4.99 -6.47 15.60
C GLY A 39 6.35 -6.89 15.03
N GLN A 40 6.47 -7.03 13.71
CA GLN A 40 7.72 -7.43 13.04
C GLN A 40 8.63 -6.24 12.71
N ASP A 41 9.93 -6.54 12.58
CA ASP A 41 10.98 -5.60 12.19
C ASP A 41 10.74 -5.01 10.79
N ALA A 42 10.90 -3.69 10.65
CA ALA A 42 10.82 -2.95 9.38
C ALA A 42 11.79 -3.50 8.32
N ALA A 43 12.84 -4.22 8.72
CA ALA A 43 13.71 -4.97 7.81
C ALA A 43 12.93 -5.97 6.91
N ARG A 44 11.76 -6.44 7.36
CA ARG A 44 10.91 -7.42 6.63
C ARG A 44 9.78 -6.80 5.81
N ASP A 45 9.74 -5.48 5.71
CA ASP A 45 8.79 -4.77 4.86
C ASP A 45 8.94 -5.14 3.39
N GLY A 46 7.82 -5.30 2.70
CA GLY A 46 7.80 -5.50 1.25
C GLY A 46 7.99 -4.22 0.45
N MET A 47 7.76 -4.30 -0.84
CA MET A 47 7.88 -3.18 -1.77
C MET A 47 6.90 -2.04 -1.46
N VAL A 48 5.61 -2.33 -1.24
CA VAL A 48 4.56 -1.33 -0.99
C VAL A 48 4.84 -0.46 0.25
N PRO A 49 5.01 -1.02 1.46
CA PRO A 49 5.29 -0.19 2.65
C PRO A 49 6.56 0.66 2.49
N ARG A 50 7.60 0.13 1.83
CA ARG A 50 8.85 0.87 1.55
C ARG A 50 8.64 2.04 0.58
N VAL A 51 7.85 1.86 -0.47
CA VAL A 51 7.50 2.94 -1.43
C VAL A 51 6.72 4.03 -0.72
N VAL A 52 5.72 3.66 0.08
CA VAL A 52 4.88 4.61 0.84
C VAL A 52 5.74 5.42 1.83
N ALA A 53 6.60 4.75 2.61
CA ALA A 53 7.50 5.43 3.54
C ALA A 53 8.45 6.42 2.84
N ALA A 54 9.05 6.01 1.72
CA ALA A 54 9.92 6.86 0.92
C ALA A 54 9.18 8.07 0.32
N ALA A 55 7.93 7.88 -0.12
CA ALA A 55 7.07 8.96 -0.61
C ALA A 55 6.81 10.03 0.46
N PHE A 56 6.43 9.61 1.67
CA PHE A 56 6.21 10.51 2.79
C PHE A 56 7.48 11.26 3.19
N ALA A 57 8.63 10.57 3.24
CA ALA A 57 9.92 11.19 3.52
C ALA A 57 10.26 12.28 2.48
N ARG A 58 10.00 12.01 1.20
CA ARG A 58 10.26 12.96 0.12
C ARG A 58 9.33 14.19 0.19
N VAL A 59 8.06 13.99 0.51
CA VAL A 59 7.11 15.09 0.74
C VAL A 59 7.50 15.93 1.97
N ALA A 60 8.00 15.30 3.04
CA ALA A 60 8.53 16.03 4.20
C ALA A 60 9.74 16.90 3.81
N ALA A 61 10.67 16.37 3.01
CA ALA A 61 11.81 17.14 2.51
C ALA A 61 11.40 18.33 1.61
N LEU A 62 10.37 18.16 0.78
CA LEU A 62 9.81 19.25 -0.02
C LEU A 62 9.19 20.36 0.84
N ARG A 63 8.49 19.99 1.93
CA ARG A 63 7.93 20.94 2.88
C ARG A 63 9.01 21.80 3.55
N GLY A 64 10.15 21.21 3.89
CA GLY A 64 11.32 21.95 4.43
C GLY A 64 11.88 23.00 3.47
N ARG A 65 11.58 22.90 2.17
CA ARG A 65 11.96 23.87 1.12
C ARG A 65 10.84 24.86 0.78
N GLY A 66 9.76 24.88 1.55
CA GLY A 66 8.58 25.72 1.29
C GLY A 66 7.65 25.21 0.18
N LEU A 67 7.89 24.02 -0.37
CA LEU A 67 7.06 23.43 -1.41
C LEU A 67 5.91 22.62 -0.81
N ARG A 68 4.74 22.67 -1.45
CA ARG A 68 3.56 21.90 -1.06
C ARG A 68 3.34 20.74 -2.02
N ALA A 69 3.07 19.56 -1.47
CA ALA A 69 2.70 18.37 -2.24
C ALA A 69 1.52 17.67 -1.55
N LYS A 70 0.67 17.05 -2.34
CA LYS A 70 -0.42 16.18 -1.88
C LYS A 70 -0.17 14.77 -2.40
N LEU A 71 -0.37 13.77 -1.55
CA LEU A 71 -0.32 12.36 -1.92
C LEU A 71 -1.74 11.82 -1.91
N TYR A 72 -2.05 11.03 -2.92
CA TYR A 72 -3.29 10.26 -3.01
C TYR A 72 -2.90 8.78 -3.09
N LEU A 73 -3.64 7.93 -2.39
CA LEU A 73 -3.42 6.49 -2.34
C LEU A 73 -4.77 5.78 -2.56
N SER A 74 -4.77 4.77 -3.41
CA SER A 74 -5.86 3.81 -3.55
C SER A 74 -5.29 2.39 -3.39
N PHE A 75 -6.07 1.48 -2.80
CA PHE A 75 -5.68 0.08 -2.69
C PHE A 75 -6.84 -0.80 -3.14
N LEU A 76 -6.69 -1.41 -4.31
CA LEU A 76 -7.76 -2.11 -5.01
C LEU A 76 -7.42 -3.59 -5.14
N GLU A 77 -8.43 -4.44 -4.93
CA GLU A 77 -8.42 -5.86 -5.29
C GLU A 77 -9.28 -6.06 -6.54
N ILE A 78 -8.78 -6.86 -7.48
CA ILE A 78 -9.57 -7.36 -8.61
C ILE A 78 -9.70 -8.86 -8.42
N TYR A 79 -10.92 -9.33 -8.17
CA TYR A 79 -11.23 -10.75 -7.98
C TYR A 79 -12.48 -11.10 -8.76
N ASN A 80 -12.37 -12.05 -9.70
CA ASN A 80 -13.49 -12.44 -10.57
C ASN A 80 -14.14 -11.21 -11.24
N GLU A 81 -13.31 -10.38 -11.87
CA GLU A 81 -13.72 -9.16 -12.59
C GLU A 81 -14.36 -8.06 -11.72
N ASP A 82 -14.60 -8.32 -10.43
CA ASP A 82 -15.09 -7.35 -9.47
C ASP A 82 -13.95 -6.54 -8.87
N ILE A 83 -14.11 -5.22 -8.84
CA ILE A 83 -13.18 -4.28 -8.22
C ILE A 83 -13.65 -3.99 -6.80
N ARG A 84 -12.79 -4.23 -5.81
CA ARG A 84 -13.04 -3.95 -4.39
C ARG A 84 -12.03 -2.95 -3.87
N ASP A 85 -12.52 -1.89 -3.22
CA ASP A 85 -11.66 -0.94 -2.52
C ASP A 85 -11.33 -1.48 -1.11
N LEU A 86 -10.07 -1.82 -0.91
CA LEU A 86 -9.57 -2.39 0.34
C LEU A 86 -9.41 -1.33 1.45
N LEU A 87 -9.37 -0.04 1.11
CA LEU A 87 -9.29 1.04 2.11
C LEU A 87 -10.67 1.38 2.69
N LEU A 88 -11.76 1.16 1.94
CA LEU A 88 -13.12 1.37 2.43
C LEU A 88 -13.55 0.24 3.38
N ALA A 89 -13.24 -1.01 3.04
CA ALA A 89 -13.59 -2.18 3.87
C ALA A 89 -12.90 -2.17 5.25
N ALA A 90 -11.73 -1.55 5.38
CA ALA A 90 -11.03 -1.41 6.66
C ALA A 90 -11.64 -0.36 7.59
N ALA A 91 -12.43 0.58 7.06
CA ALA A 91 -13.08 1.64 7.85
C ALA A 91 -14.34 1.16 8.59
N ASP A 92 -14.98 0.08 8.11
CA ASP A 92 -16.19 -0.52 8.70
C ASP A 92 -15.90 -1.55 9.81
N GLY A 93 -14.74 -1.46 10.46
CA GLY A 93 -14.34 -2.29 11.60
C GLY A 93 -15.06 -2.00 12.92
N GLY A 94 -16.30 -1.48 12.89
CA GLY A 94 -17.05 -1.10 14.10
C GLY A 94 -18.56 -1.31 13.97
N GLY A 95 -19.03 -2.49 14.39
CA GLY A 95 -20.40 -2.68 14.89
C GLY A 95 -21.39 -3.41 13.98
N GLY A 96 -21.31 -4.73 13.95
CA GLY A 96 -22.38 -5.62 13.50
C GLY A 96 -22.67 -6.72 14.53
N GLY A 97 -22.79 -6.34 15.80
CA GLY A 97 -23.26 -7.23 16.87
C GLY A 97 -24.75 -7.54 16.69
N GLY A 98 -25.12 -8.81 16.85
CA GLY A 98 -26.47 -9.31 16.60
C GLY A 98 -27.53 -8.98 17.65
N GLY A 99 -28.74 -9.48 17.36
CA GLY A 99 -29.97 -9.43 18.16
C GLY A 99 -31.09 -8.78 17.35
N GLY A 100 -32.27 -9.34 17.12
CA GLY A 100 -32.96 -10.52 17.62
C GLY A 100 -34.47 -10.22 17.60
N GLY A 101 -35.28 -11.19 17.15
CA GLY A 101 -36.70 -11.38 17.54
C GLY A 101 -37.77 -10.37 17.10
N GLY A 102 -38.88 -10.90 16.56
CA GLY A 102 -40.14 -10.15 16.46
C GLY A 102 -41.14 -10.67 15.43
N GLY A 103 -41.64 -11.90 15.61
CA GLY A 103 -42.79 -12.47 14.93
C GLY A 103 -43.30 -13.66 15.73
#